data_AF-A0A953NV60-F1
#
_entry.id   AF-A0A953NV60-F1
#
_cell.length_a   1.000
_cell.length_b   1.000
_cell.length_c   1.000
_cell.angle_alpha   90.00
_cell.angle_beta   90.00
_cell.angle_gamma   90.00
#
_symmetry.space_group_name_H-M   'P 1'
#
loop_
_entity.id
_entity.type
_entity.pdbx_description
1 polymer ?
#
loop_
_entity_poly.entity_id
_entity_poly.type
_entity_poly.pdbx_seq_one_letter_code
_entity_poly.pdbx_strand_id
1 'polypeptide(L)'
;MAAMALAMALVWGCAISHKTVVKPSGAPVPRLTATKQELLAAYNRQAESVTSLNAAVKLLLTAGSAYTGVIEQYHEVNGFILAQKPASIRVIGQAPVVGTNIFDMESDGETFHMFIPSRHKFLTGPANVERQSGKPIENLRPQHLTRAIFWEPVPAQALVLFEEASDSTTQYYVLTVARPLAAAAPGADAAAPADWEIASKIWFDRADLSVARLQTYEPGGKLGSDVRYGGWDQFGSGKYPRHISLARPGNDYKLEISVTRLTLGEAIAPDRFLLQQPPGSELVRVGEETQGTNP
;
A
#
# COMPACT_ATOMS: atom_id res chain seq x y z
N MET A 1 40.16 67.17 40.58
CA MET A 1 39.38 66.39 39.59
C MET A 1 40.22 65.16 39.23
N ALA A 2 39.83 63.99 39.74
CA ALA A 2 40.51 62.73 39.48
C ALA A 2 39.95 62.10 38.20
N ALA A 3 40.80 61.80 37.22
CA ALA A 3 40.44 61.10 36.01
C ALA A 3 41.08 59.70 36.02
N MET A 4 40.23 58.70 36.16
CA MET A 4 40.54 57.27 36.11
C MET A 4 40.33 56.79 34.68
N ALA A 5 41.36 56.28 34.01
CA ALA A 5 41.26 55.76 32.65
C ALA A 5 41.83 54.32 32.56
N LEU A 6 40.85 53.42 32.54
CA LEU A 6 40.75 52.01 32.19
C LEU A 6 41.88 51.39 31.32
N ALA A 7 42.44 50.27 31.80
CA ALA A 7 43.33 49.38 31.06
C ALA A 7 42.54 48.47 30.11
N MET A 8 42.87 48.48 28.81
CA MET A 8 42.37 47.53 27.81
C MET A 8 43.22 46.25 27.82
N ALA A 9 42.60 45.12 28.15
CA ALA A 9 43.20 43.80 27.97
C ALA A 9 42.90 43.27 26.55
N LEU A 10 43.95 43.10 25.75
CA LEU A 10 43.91 42.41 24.45
C LEU A 10 43.86 40.89 24.69
N VAL A 11 42.71 40.27 24.44
CA VAL A 11 42.58 38.80 24.46
C VAL A 11 42.86 38.28 23.04
N TRP A 12 44.02 37.66 22.84
CA TRP A 12 44.31 36.86 21.65
C TRP A 12 43.58 35.51 21.73
N GLY A 13 42.49 35.37 20.99
CA GLY A 13 41.83 34.09 20.76
C GLY A 13 42.44 33.38 19.56
N CYS A 14 43.20 32.31 19.79
CA CYS A 14 43.61 31.38 18.74
C CYS A 14 42.41 30.52 18.33
N ALA A 15 41.85 30.76 17.14
CA ALA A 15 40.78 29.95 16.58
C ALA A 15 41.36 28.69 15.90
N ILE A 16 41.33 27.55 16.60
CA ILE A 16 41.67 26.24 16.03
C ILE A 16 40.47 25.76 15.19
N SER A 17 40.60 25.83 13.86
CA SER A 17 39.62 25.21 12.96
C SER A 17 39.84 23.70 12.92
N HIS A 18 38.98 22.93 13.60
CA HIS A 18 38.93 21.48 13.42
C HIS A 18 38.22 21.16 12.10
N LYS A 19 39.00 20.80 11.07
CA LYS A 19 38.45 20.27 9.82
C LYS A 19 38.15 18.79 10.01
N THR A 20 36.91 18.46 10.39
CA THR A 20 36.47 17.06 10.45
C THR A 20 36.36 16.51 9.04
N VAL A 21 37.39 15.77 8.61
CA VAL A 21 37.33 15.00 7.35
C VAL A 21 36.44 13.80 7.60
N VAL A 22 35.16 13.93 7.23
CA VAL A 22 34.23 12.81 7.22
C VAL A 22 34.69 11.86 6.12
N LYS A 23 35.09 10.64 6.49
CA LYS A 23 35.41 9.56 5.54
C LYS A 23 34.22 9.39 4.58
N PRO A 24 34.41 9.34 3.25
CA PRO A 24 33.31 9.08 2.32
C PRO A 24 32.66 7.73 2.66
N SER A 25 31.40 7.77 3.06
CA SER A 25 30.58 6.59 3.33
C SER A 25 30.20 5.94 2.00
N GLY A 26 30.81 4.80 1.67
CA GLY A 26 30.40 3.92 0.57
C GLY A 26 30.57 4.47 -0.86
N ALA A 27 30.45 3.60 -1.85
CA ALA A 27 30.33 4.02 -3.25
C ALA A 27 29.03 4.84 -3.43
N PRO A 28 29.03 5.91 -4.24
CA PRO A 28 27.82 6.66 -4.51
C PRO A 28 26.72 5.74 -5.07
N VAL A 29 25.52 5.80 -4.51
CA VAL A 29 24.36 5.09 -5.08
C VAL A 29 24.19 5.57 -6.52
N PRO A 30 24.06 4.67 -7.51
CA PRO A 30 23.82 5.04 -8.90
C PRO A 30 22.66 6.02 -9.02
N ARG A 31 22.78 6.99 -9.91
CA ARG A 31 21.70 7.94 -10.22
C ARG A 31 21.38 7.83 -11.70
N LEU A 32 20.50 6.89 -12.00
CA LEU A 32 20.00 6.69 -13.33
C LEU A 32 19.09 7.85 -13.74
N THR A 33 19.10 8.13 -15.03
CA THR A 33 18.25 9.13 -15.67
C THR A 33 17.19 8.42 -16.49
N ALA A 34 15.96 8.93 -16.46
CA ALA A 34 14.87 8.44 -17.28
C ALA A 34 13.95 9.60 -17.67
N THR A 35 13.34 9.49 -18.83
CA THR A 35 12.28 10.40 -19.27
C THR A 35 10.93 9.99 -18.67
N LYS A 36 9.99 10.94 -18.60
CA LYS A 36 8.59 10.68 -18.23
C LYS A 36 7.98 9.52 -19.04
N GLN A 37 8.25 9.47 -20.34
CA GLN A 37 7.67 8.45 -21.24
C GLN A 37 8.23 7.05 -20.97
N GLU A 38 9.54 6.94 -20.71
CA GLU A 38 10.16 5.65 -20.37
C GLU A 38 9.61 5.09 -19.06
N LEU A 39 9.43 5.92 -18.04
CA LEU A 39 8.88 5.52 -16.75
C LEU A 39 7.40 5.10 -16.86
N LEU A 40 6.58 5.86 -17.61
CA LEU A 40 5.19 5.49 -17.89
C LEU A 40 5.11 4.14 -18.61
N ALA A 41 5.92 3.96 -19.65
CA ALA A 41 5.95 2.70 -20.41
C ALA A 41 6.42 1.52 -19.53
N ALA A 42 7.42 1.73 -18.67
CA ALA A 42 7.89 0.70 -17.75
C ALA A 42 6.82 0.31 -16.73
N TYR A 43 6.15 1.29 -16.11
CA TYR A 43 5.06 1.05 -15.17
C TYR A 43 3.87 0.32 -15.83
N ASN A 44 3.40 0.79 -16.99
CA ASN A 44 2.27 0.14 -17.67
C ASN A 44 2.60 -1.29 -18.09
N ARG A 45 3.80 -1.56 -18.62
CA ARG A 45 4.22 -2.94 -18.93
C ARG A 45 4.19 -3.84 -17.70
N GLN A 46 4.69 -3.35 -16.56
CA GLN A 46 4.63 -4.12 -15.31
C GLN A 46 3.17 -4.37 -14.88
N ALA A 47 2.35 -3.33 -14.87
CA ALA A 47 0.93 -3.39 -14.50
C ALA A 47 0.12 -4.38 -15.37
N GLU A 48 0.42 -4.42 -16.67
CA GLU A 48 -0.21 -5.31 -17.64
C GLU A 48 0.28 -6.76 -17.51
N SER A 49 1.57 -6.96 -17.21
CA SER A 49 2.18 -8.30 -17.08
C SER A 49 1.68 -9.10 -15.87
N VAL A 50 1.20 -8.42 -14.83
CA VAL A 50 0.69 -9.05 -13.61
C VAL A 50 -0.83 -9.23 -13.73
N THR A 51 -1.25 -10.39 -14.24
CA THR A 51 -2.68 -10.76 -14.41
C THR A 51 -3.19 -11.69 -13.32
N SER A 52 -2.31 -12.50 -12.76
CA SER A 52 -2.57 -13.37 -11.61
C SER A 52 -1.32 -13.52 -10.74
N LEU A 53 -1.54 -13.90 -9.49
CA LEU A 53 -0.51 -14.09 -8.48
C LEU A 53 -0.88 -15.28 -7.60
N ASN A 54 0.06 -16.20 -7.42
CA ASN A 54 0.00 -17.25 -6.40
C ASN A 54 1.28 -17.19 -5.56
N ALA A 55 1.17 -16.73 -4.33
CA ALA A 55 2.30 -16.44 -3.47
C ALA A 55 2.20 -17.13 -2.11
N ALA A 56 3.35 -17.64 -1.64
CA ALA A 56 3.57 -17.95 -0.24
C ALA A 56 4.28 -16.76 0.41
N VAL A 57 3.77 -16.29 1.54
CA VAL A 57 4.17 -15.02 2.16
C VAL A 57 4.34 -15.15 3.66
N LYS A 58 5.08 -14.21 4.25
CA LYS A 58 4.96 -13.84 5.65
C LYS A 58 4.20 -12.53 5.77
N LEU A 59 3.29 -12.45 6.73
CA LEU A 59 2.42 -11.31 6.95
C LEU A 59 2.65 -10.77 8.36
N LEU A 60 2.91 -9.47 8.47
CA LEU A 60 2.96 -8.74 9.73
C LEU A 60 1.92 -7.62 9.67
N LEU A 61 0.84 -7.77 10.44
CA LEU A 61 -0.19 -6.75 10.57
C LEU A 61 0.16 -5.84 11.74
N THR A 62 0.33 -4.56 11.46
CA THR A 62 0.42 -3.51 12.49
C THR A 62 -0.83 -2.66 12.39
N ALA A 63 -1.64 -2.66 13.43
CA ALA A 63 -2.89 -1.91 13.42
C ALA A 63 -3.15 -1.34 14.81
N GLY A 64 -3.98 -0.29 14.91
CA GLY A 64 -4.36 0.29 16.19
C GLY A 64 -5.01 -0.73 17.13
N SER A 65 -5.15 -0.40 18.41
CA SER A 65 -5.77 -1.26 19.46
C SER A 65 -7.17 -1.79 19.09
N ALA A 66 -7.78 -1.17 18.09
CA ALA A 66 -9.01 -1.59 17.47
C ALA A 66 -8.88 -2.99 16.80
N TYR A 67 -7.79 -3.23 16.05
CA TYR A 67 -7.60 -4.40 15.17
C TYR A 67 -6.85 -5.56 15.82
N THR A 68 -6.29 -5.35 17.02
CA THR A 68 -5.46 -6.35 17.71
C THR A 68 -6.23 -7.64 17.99
N GLY A 69 -7.54 -7.57 18.28
CA GLY A 69 -8.37 -8.69 18.76
C GLY A 69 -8.38 -9.99 17.94
N VAL A 70 -7.98 -9.98 16.67
CA VAL A 70 -8.00 -11.16 15.78
C VAL A 70 -6.65 -11.87 15.72
N ILE A 71 -5.58 -11.10 15.90
CA ILE A 71 -4.19 -11.52 15.68
C ILE A 71 -3.37 -11.37 16.98
N GLU A 72 -4.03 -11.12 18.14
CA GLU A 72 -3.39 -10.87 19.46
C GLU A 72 -2.28 -11.87 19.81
N GLN A 73 -2.37 -13.09 19.32
CA GLN A 73 -1.43 -14.16 19.61
C GLN A 73 -0.19 -14.17 18.69
N TYR A 74 -0.24 -13.57 17.49
CA TYR A 74 0.81 -13.75 16.47
C TYR A 74 1.12 -12.45 15.71
N HIS A 75 2.20 -11.77 16.10
CA HIS A 75 2.68 -10.57 15.40
C HIS A 75 3.01 -10.84 13.91
N GLU A 76 3.62 -12.00 13.61
CA GLU A 76 3.90 -12.47 12.25
C GLU A 76 3.24 -13.83 12.02
N VAL A 77 2.61 -14.00 10.85
CA VAL A 77 2.00 -15.27 10.43
C VAL A 77 2.51 -15.67 9.05
N ASN A 78 2.58 -16.98 8.78
CA ASN A 78 2.76 -17.47 7.41
C ASN A 78 1.44 -17.35 6.67
N GLY A 79 1.47 -17.25 5.34
CA GLY A 79 0.24 -17.21 4.58
C GLY A 79 0.38 -17.49 3.10
N PHE A 80 -0.77 -17.54 2.45
CA PHE A 80 -0.90 -17.69 1.01
C PHE A 80 -1.78 -16.58 0.46
N ILE A 81 -1.37 -16.01 -0.67
CA ILE A 81 -2.17 -15.04 -1.42
C ILE A 81 -2.39 -15.62 -2.81
N LEU A 82 -3.65 -15.80 -3.18
CA LEU A 82 -4.09 -16.03 -4.54
C LEU A 82 -4.79 -14.76 -5.01
N ALA A 83 -4.45 -14.25 -6.19
CA ALA A 83 -5.16 -13.13 -6.78
C ALA A 83 -5.24 -13.31 -8.29
N GLN A 84 -6.34 -12.91 -8.91
CA GLN A 84 -6.52 -12.93 -10.35
C GLN A 84 -7.40 -11.77 -10.80
N LYS A 85 -6.97 -11.05 -11.84
CA LYS A 85 -7.79 -10.03 -12.49
C LYS A 85 -9.11 -10.65 -12.99
N PRO A 86 -10.24 -9.92 -12.93
CA PRO A 86 -10.33 -8.50 -12.61
C PRO A 86 -10.24 -8.17 -11.12
N ALA A 87 -10.73 -9.02 -10.22
CA ALA A 87 -10.83 -8.67 -8.80
C ALA A 87 -10.75 -9.84 -7.81
N SER A 88 -10.66 -11.09 -8.26
CA SER A 88 -10.65 -12.25 -7.37
C SER A 88 -9.40 -12.29 -6.50
N ILE A 89 -9.57 -12.50 -5.20
CA ILE A 89 -8.48 -12.61 -4.24
C ILE A 89 -8.84 -13.57 -3.11
N ARG A 90 -7.88 -14.35 -2.65
CA ARG A 90 -7.97 -15.17 -1.43
C ARG A 90 -6.69 -15.05 -0.63
N VAL A 91 -6.82 -14.86 0.67
CA VAL A 91 -5.71 -14.72 1.62
C VAL A 91 -5.95 -15.68 2.77
N ILE A 92 -4.98 -16.56 3.00
CA ILE A 92 -5.01 -17.53 4.10
C ILE A 92 -3.85 -17.19 5.03
N GLY A 93 -4.15 -16.94 6.31
CA GLY A 93 -3.16 -16.75 7.37
C GLY A 93 -3.07 -17.99 8.24
N GLN A 94 -1.86 -18.44 8.54
CA GLN A 94 -1.59 -19.66 9.30
C GLN A 94 -0.66 -19.40 10.48
N ALA A 95 -0.94 -20.07 11.59
CA ALA A 95 -0.13 -19.98 12.79
C ALA A 95 1.30 -20.47 12.49
N PRO A 96 2.32 -19.75 12.99
CA PRO A 96 3.69 -20.21 12.91
C PRO A 96 3.81 -21.63 13.48
N VAL A 97 4.70 -22.44 12.90
CA VAL A 97 5.03 -23.81 13.33
C VAL A 97 3.94 -24.87 13.06
N VAL A 98 2.71 -24.66 13.53
CA VAL A 98 1.63 -25.67 13.42
C VAL A 98 0.88 -25.65 12.10
N GLY A 99 0.94 -24.53 11.35
CA GLY A 99 0.31 -24.40 10.03
C GLY A 99 -1.22 -24.39 10.04
N THR A 100 -1.85 -24.32 11.22
CA THR A 100 -3.32 -24.21 11.34
C THR A 100 -3.80 -22.83 10.89
N ASN A 101 -4.90 -22.79 10.15
CA ASN A 101 -5.47 -21.52 9.70
C ASN A 101 -5.91 -20.65 10.90
N ILE A 102 -5.50 -19.38 10.89
CA ILE A 102 -5.94 -18.32 11.81
C ILE A 102 -7.10 -17.55 11.18
N PHE A 103 -7.03 -17.33 9.87
CA PHE A 103 -8.10 -16.77 9.07
C PHE A 103 -8.00 -17.28 7.63
N ASP A 104 -9.13 -17.31 6.96
CA ASP A 104 -9.26 -17.51 5.52
C ASP A 104 -10.21 -16.43 5.01
N MET A 105 -9.79 -15.64 4.04
CA MET A 105 -10.62 -14.58 3.47
C MET A 105 -10.55 -14.62 1.96
N GLU A 106 -11.67 -14.36 1.30
CA GLU A 106 -11.73 -14.20 -0.15
C GLU A 106 -12.65 -13.05 -0.54
N SER A 107 -12.48 -12.56 -1.76
CA SER A 107 -13.40 -11.64 -2.40
C SER A 107 -13.36 -11.83 -3.92
N ASP A 108 -14.50 -11.62 -4.56
CA ASP A 108 -14.66 -11.55 -6.02
C ASP A 108 -14.65 -10.11 -6.57
N GLY A 109 -14.50 -9.12 -5.69
CA GLY A 109 -14.60 -7.68 -6.01
C GLY A 109 -15.94 -7.05 -5.67
N GLU A 110 -17.00 -7.85 -5.47
CA GLU A 110 -18.33 -7.39 -5.08
C GLU A 110 -18.64 -7.78 -3.63
N THR A 111 -18.43 -9.06 -3.31
CA THR A 111 -18.65 -9.65 -2.00
C THR A 111 -17.32 -10.12 -1.42
N PHE A 112 -17.20 -10.12 -0.10
CA PHE A 112 -16.12 -10.81 0.59
C PHE A 112 -16.67 -11.82 1.58
N HIS A 113 -15.91 -12.87 1.81
CA HIS A 113 -16.13 -13.83 2.88
C HIS A 113 -14.88 -13.92 3.75
N MET A 114 -15.07 -14.14 5.05
CA MET A 114 -13.96 -14.37 5.98
C MET A 114 -14.36 -15.39 7.04
N PHE A 115 -13.55 -16.43 7.20
CA PHE A 115 -13.69 -17.40 8.28
C PHE A 115 -12.59 -17.22 9.33
N ILE A 116 -12.99 -17.26 10.60
CA ILE A 116 -12.09 -17.15 11.76
C ILE A 116 -12.30 -18.38 12.64
N PRO A 117 -11.44 -19.42 12.51
CA PRO A 117 -11.62 -20.68 13.21
C PRO A 117 -11.73 -20.55 14.73
N SER A 118 -10.88 -19.73 15.36
CA SER A 118 -10.84 -19.56 16.83
C SER A 118 -12.12 -18.98 17.43
N ARG A 119 -12.91 -18.25 16.62
CA ARG A 119 -14.19 -17.65 17.03
C ARG A 119 -15.39 -18.41 16.49
N HIS A 120 -15.16 -19.38 15.61
CA HIS A 120 -16.20 -20.08 14.86
C HIS A 120 -17.17 -19.13 14.13
N LYS A 121 -16.64 -18.01 13.61
CA LYS A 121 -17.42 -16.98 12.91
C LYS A 121 -17.10 -16.96 11.42
N PHE A 122 -18.14 -16.81 10.62
CA PHE A 122 -18.08 -16.62 9.18
C PHE A 122 -18.70 -15.27 8.84
N LEU A 123 -17.89 -14.34 8.35
CA LEU A 123 -18.30 -12.99 8.01
C LEU A 123 -18.58 -12.92 6.51
N THR A 124 -19.61 -12.17 6.12
CA THR A 124 -19.94 -11.86 4.73
C THR A 124 -20.36 -10.41 4.61
N GLY A 125 -20.08 -9.78 3.47
CA GLY A 125 -20.54 -8.43 3.17
C GLY A 125 -19.93 -7.88 1.88
N PRO A 126 -20.11 -6.58 1.60
CA PRO A 126 -19.56 -5.96 0.41
C PRO A 126 -18.02 -5.86 0.49
N ALA A 127 -17.36 -6.04 -0.65
CA ALA A 127 -15.91 -5.98 -0.80
C ALA A 127 -15.36 -4.57 -0.53
N ASN A 128 -16.13 -3.53 -0.90
CA ASN A 128 -15.85 -2.13 -0.64
C ASN A 128 -16.89 -1.57 0.33
N VAL A 129 -16.45 -0.80 1.32
CA VAL A 129 -17.34 -0.23 2.35
C VAL A 129 -17.16 1.28 2.44
N GLU A 130 -18.25 2.03 2.37
CA GLU A 130 -18.23 3.49 2.54
C GLU A 130 -18.18 3.92 4.02
N ARG A 131 -18.75 3.10 4.93
CA ARG A 131 -18.79 3.36 6.37
C ARG A 131 -18.19 2.21 7.18
N GLN A 132 -17.14 2.50 7.92
CA GLN A 132 -16.46 1.51 8.75
C GLN A 132 -17.30 1.08 9.96
N SER A 133 -17.24 -0.20 10.30
CA SER A 133 -17.77 -0.70 11.56
C SER A 133 -16.90 -0.21 12.73
N GLY A 134 -17.51 0.04 13.88
CA GLY A 134 -16.77 0.25 15.13
C GLY A 134 -16.00 -0.99 15.59
N LYS A 135 -16.34 -2.18 15.05
CA LYS A 135 -15.63 -3.45 15.29
C LYS A 135 -14.57 -3.66 14.21
N PRO A 136 -13.28 -3.64 14.54
CA PRO A 136 -12.23 -3.52 13.52
C PRO A 136 -11.99 -4.80 12.72
N ILE A 137 -12.27 -5.96 13.33
CA ILE A 137 -12.34 -7.26 12.65
C ILE A 137 -13.33 -7.24 11.46
N GLU A 138 -14.43 -6.49 11.57
CA GLU A 138 -15.45 -6.37 10.52
C GLU A 138 -15.03 -5.43 9.39
N ASN A 139 -13.88 -4.74 9.52
CA ASN A 139 -13.30 -3.86 8.50
C ASN A 139 -12.18 -4.53 7.70
N LEU A 140 -11.73 -5.73 8.08
CA LEU A 140 -10.72 -6.47 7.33
C LEU A 140 -11.33 -6.95 6.00
N ARG A 141 -10.69 -6.62 4.88
CA ARG A 141 -11.08 -7.06 3.55
C ARG A 141 -9.84 -7.49 2.78
N PRO A 142 -9.87 -8.65 2.09
CA PRO A 142 -8.79 -9.02 1.17
C PRO A 142 -8.73 -8.06 -0.02
N GLN A 143 -9.87 -7.47 -0.41
CA GLN A 143 -9.95 -6.53 -1.54
C GLN A 143 -8.98 -5.35 -1.43
N HIS A 144 -8.62 -4.93 -0.22
CA HIS A 144 -7.65 -3.86 0.00
C HIS A 144 -6.24 -4.18 -0.54
N LEU A 145 -5.89 -5.45 -0.72
CA LEU A 145 -4.60 -5.88 -1.24
C LEU A 145 -4.55 -5.83 -2.77
N THR A 146 -5.70 -5.85 -3.44
CA THR A 146 -5.75 -5.94 -4.91
C THR A 146 -5.00 -4.78 -5.57
N ARG A 147 -5.13 -3.55 -5.08
CA ARG A 147 -4.40 -2.38 -5.62
C ARG A 147 -2.90 -2.39 -5.33
N ALA A 148 -2.45 -3.16 -4.33
CA ALA A 148 -1.02 -3.36 -4.06
C ALA A 148 -0.41 -4.43 -4.96
N ILE A 149 -1.23 -5.31 -5.54
CA ILE A 149 -0.80 -6.42 -6.41
C ILE A 149 -1.01 -6.09 -7.89
N PHE A 150 -2.22 -5.65 -8.24
CA PHE A 150 -2.64 -5.26 -9.57
C PHE A 150 -2.65 -3.75 -9.68
N TRP A 151 -1.59 -3.22 -10.28
CA TRP A 151 -1.50 -1.80 -10.56
C TRP A 151 -2.44 -1.42 -11.70
N GLU A 152 -3.07 -0.26 -11.56
CA GLU A 152 -3.89 0.33 -12.62
C GLU A 152 -2.97 0.97 -13.66
N PRO A 153 -3.02 0.57 -14.94
CA PRO A 153 -2.26 1.22 -15.99
C PRO A 153 -2.64 2.70 -16.10
N VAL A 154 -1.67 3.56 -16.39
CA VAL A 154 -1.93 4.99 -16.65
C VAL A 154 -2.43 5.14 -18.09
N PRO A 155 -3.66 5.67 -18.32
CA PRO A 155 -4.18 5.90 -19.66
C PRO A 155 -3.31 6.87 -20.46
N ALA A 156 -3.20 6.68 -21.78
CA ALA A 156 -2.36 7.51 -22.64
C ALA A 156 -2.73 9.00 -22.62
N GLN A 157 -4.03 9.30 -22.45
CA GLN A 157 -4.59 10.65 -22.38
C GLN A 157 -4.62 11.24 -20.97
N ALA A 158 -4.10 10.53 -19.95
CA ALA A 158 -4.11 11.03 -18.58
C ALA A 158 -3.20 12.26 -18.42
N LEU A 159 -3.65 13.22 -17.62
CA LEU A 159 -2.80 14.32 -17.18
C LEU A 159 -1.79 13.78 -16.17
N VAL A 160 -0.50 13.84 -16.52
CA VAL A 160 0.58 13.34 -15.67
C VAL A 160 1.66 14.40 -15.51
N LEU A 161 1.98 14.76 -14.28
CA LEU A 161 3.12 15.61 -13.93
C LEU A 161 4.35 14.75 -13.63
N PHE A 162 5.54 15.27 -13.93
CA PHE A 162 6.81 14.58 -13.72
C PHE A 162 7.74 15.47 -12.89
N GLU A 163 8.19 14.97 -11.75
CA GLU A 163 9.04 15.71 -10.81
C GLU A 163 10.16 14.80 -10.26
N GLU A 164 11.27 15.40 -9.82
CA GLU A 164 12.27 14.72 -9.00
C GLU A 164 11.97 14.98 -7.52
N ALA A 165 12.19 13.98 -6.69
CA ALA A 165 12.04 14.09 -5.24
C ALA A 165 13.21 13.38 -4.53
N SER A 166 13.38 13.66 -3.24
CA SER A 166 14.38 12.98 -2.41
C SER A 166 13.86 12.77 -1.00
N ASP A 167 14.20 11.63 -0.41
CA ASP A 167 13.98 11.35 1.01
C ASP A 167 15.31 10.93 1.63
N SER A 168 15.82 11.74 2.57
CA SER A 168 17.09 11.54 3.27
C SER A 168 18.28 11.26 2.34
N THR A 169 18.47 10.01 1.94
CA THR A 169 19.57 9.52 1.10
C THR A 169 19.12 8.97 -0.25
N THR A 170 17.83 8.72 -0.46
CA THR A 170 17.28 8.16 -1.70
C THR A 170 16.73 9.27 -2.58
N GLN A 171 16.95 9.15 -3.88
CA GLN A 171 16.43 10.07 -4.89
C GLN A 171 15.42 9.34 -5.76
N TYR A 172 14.37 10.05 -6.14
CA TYR A 172 13.23 9.48 -6.84
C TYR A 172 12.86 10.29 -8.07
N TYR A 173 12.30 9.58 -9.05
CA TYR A 173 11.38 10.17 -10.02
C TYR A 173 9.94 9.96 -9.53
N VAL A 174 9.08 10.96 -9.71
CA VAL A 174 7.67 10.88 -9.33
C VAL A 174 6.79 11.23 -10.52
N LEU A 175 5.87 10.34 -10.84
CA LEU A 175 4.76 10.59 -11.75
C LEU A 175 3.51 10.86 -10.91
N THR A 176 2.94 12.06 -11.03
CA THR A 176 1.66 12.40 -10.39
C THR A 176 0.57 12.34 -11.45
N VAL A 177 -0.35 11.38 -11.32
CA VAL A 177 -1.49 11.21 -12.22
C VAL A 177 -2.68 11.99 -11.65
N ALA A 178 -3.25 12.89 -12.44
CA ALA A 178 -4.41 13.67 -12.08
C ALA A 178 -5.69 13.10 -12.73
N ARG A 179 -6.83 13.31 -12.08
CA ARG A 179 -8.17 13.04 -12.62
C ARG A 179 -9.03 14.30 -12.52
N PRO A 180 -10.01 14.49 -13.42
CA PRO A 180 -10.96 15.59 -13.28
C PRO A 180 -11.79 15.38 -12.01
N LEU A 181 -12.08 16.45 -11.28
CA LEU A 181 -13.09 16.44 -10.24
C LEU A 181 -14.45 16.16 -10.91
N ALA A 182 -15.26 15.27 -10.32
CA ALA A 182 -16.59 15.01 -10.85
C ALA A 182 -17.35 16.35 -10.97
N ALA A 183 -17.94 16.61 -12.14
CA ALA A 183 -18.65 17.85 -12.40
C ALA A 183 -19.69 18.10 -11.30
N ALA A 184 -19.75 19.33 -10.81
CA ALA A 184 -20.81 19.75 -9.89
C ALA A 184 -22.19 19.47 -10.50
N ALA A 185 -23.20 19.36 -9.63
CA ALA A 185 -24.59 19.01 -9.90
C ALA A 185 -25.19 19.62 -11.21
N PRO A 186 -26.25 19.02 -11.76
CA PRO A 186 -26.92 19.52 -12.96
C PRO A 186 -27.17 21.04 -12.87
N GLY A 187 -26.61 21.81 -13.81
CA GLY A 187 -26.65 23.28 -13.81
C GLY A 187 -25.28 23.97 -13.61
N ALA A 188 -24.21 23.22 -13.39
CA ALA A 188 -22.84 23.75 -13.47
C ALA A 188 -22.52 24.25 -14.88
N ASP A 189 -21.90 25.43 -14.97
CA ASP A 189 -21.55 26.06 -16.24
C ASP A 189 -20.60 25.15 -17.04
N ALA A 190 -21.04 24.70 -18.22
CA ALA A 190 -20.27 23.81 -19.09
C ALA A 190 -18.97 24.45 -19.60
N ALA A 191 -18.83 25.77 -19.46
CA ALA A 191 -17.64 26.53 -19.81
C ALA A 191 -16.65 26.70 -18.63
N ALA A 192 -16.99 26.25 -17.41
CA ALA A 192 -16.08 26.33 -16.28
C ALA A 192 -14.85 25.42 -16.52
N PRO A 193 -13.62 25.90 -16.23
CA PRO A 193 -12.42 25.08 -16.37
C PRO A 193 -12.53 23.84 -15.49
N ALA A 194 -12.14 22.69 -16.04
CA ALA A 194 -12.11 21.44 -15.28
C ALA A 194 -11.15 21.59 -14.09
N ASP A 195 -11.68 21.38 -12.88
CA ASP A 195 -10.86 21.24 -11.68
C ASP A 195 -10.25 19.84 -11.64
N TRP A 196 -9.05 19.72 -11.07
CA TRP A 196 -8.27 18.48 -11.09
C TRP A 196 -7.86 18.10 -9.68
N GLU A 197 -7.96 16.81 -9.38
CA GLU A 197 -7.41 16.24 -8.16
C GLU A 197 -6.41 15.12 -8.47
N ILE A 198 -5.50 14.88 -7.52
CA ILE A 198 -4.53 13.79 -7.65
C ILE A 198 -5.27 12.46 -7.55
N ALA A 199 -5.07 11.58 -8.53
CA ALA A 199 -5.55 10.21 -8.50
C ALA A 199 -4.50 9.28 -7.89
N SER A 200 -3.23 9.43 -8.30
CA SER A 200 -2.12 8.63 -7.76
C SER A 200 -0.76 9.32 -7.90
N LYS A 201 0.20 8.86 -7.09
CA LYS A 201 1.62 9.15 -7.26
C LYS A 201 2.41 7.85 -7.37
N ILE A 202 3.24 7.75 -8.41
CA ILE A 202 4.11 6.60 -8.68
C ILE A 202 5.54 7.06 -8.51
N TRP A 203 6.26 6.48 -7.57
CA TRP A 203 7.64 6.83 -7.24
C TRP A 203 8.58 5.74 -7.74
N PHE A 204 9.63 6.14 -8.46
CA PHE A 204 10.67 5.25 -8.95
C PHE A 204 11.99 5.58 -8.25
N ASP A 205 12.66 4.56 -7.72
CA ASP A 205 14.01 4.75 -7.16
C ASP A 205 15.00 5.03 -8.29
N ARG A 206 15.81 6.09 -8.17
CA ARG A 206 16.80 6.42 -9.20
C ARG A 206 18.03 5.50 -9.19
N ALA A 207 18.17 4.64 -8.19
CA ALA A 207 19.21 3.61 -8.15
C ALA A 207 19.03 2.56 -9.26
N ASP A 208 17.79 2.17 -9.55
CA ASP A 208 17.47 1.06 -10.47
C ASP A 208 16.23 1.27 -11.36
N LEU A 209 15.55 2.42 -11.22
CA LEU A 209 14.30 2.79 -11.90
C LEU A 209 13.12 1.84 -11.63
N SER A 210 13.17 1.06 -10.54
CA SER A 210 12.05 0.25 -10.08
C SER A 210 11.02 1.10 -9.33
N VAL A 211 9.75 0.69 -9.35
CA VAL A 211 8.73 1.38 -8.55
C VAL A 211 9.01 1.10 -7.07
N ALA A 212 9.24 2.15 -6.30
CA ALA A 212 9.52 2.10 -4.88
C ALA A 212 8.28 2.40 -4.03
N ARG A 213 7.34 3.19 -4.55
CA ARG A 213 6.13 3.59 -3.83
C ARG A 213 4.97 3.92 -4.77
N LEU A 214 3.77 3.49 -4.41
CA LEU A 214 2.51 3.84 -5.07
C LEU A 214 1.55 4.42 -4.03
N GLN A 215 1.10 5.65 -4.26
CA GLN A 215 0.06 6.28 -3.45
C GLN A 215 -1.21 6.43 -4.28
N THR A 216 -2.36 6.04 -3.73
CA THR A 216 -3.66 6.24 -4.37
C THR A 216 -4.53 7.14 -3.51
N TYR A 217 -5.25 8.04 -4.14
CA TYR A 217 -6.05 9.06 -3.46
C TYR A 217 -7.54 8.86 -3.79
N GLU A 218 -8.37 8.90 -2.75
CA GLU A 218 -9.83 8.92 -2.84
C GLU A 218 -10.34 10.33 -3.16
N PRO A 219 -11.62 10.52 -3.54
CA PRO A 219 -12.18 11.83 -3.80
C PRO A 219 -11.96 12.84 -2.66
N GLY A 220 -11.63 14.08 -3.03
CA GLY A 220 -11.26 15.14 -2.09
C GLY A 220 -9.81 15.05 -1.62
N GLY A 221 -8.93 14.40 -2.38
CA GLY A 221 -7.49 14.33 -2.11
C GLY A 221 -7.10 13.49 -0.88
N LYS A 222 -7.99 12.62 -0.39
CA LYS A 222 -7.74 11.80 0.80
C LYS A 222 -6.80 10.64 0.44
N LEU A 223 -5.74 10.41 1.22
CA LEU A 223 -4.83 9.28 0.97
C LEU A 223 -5.52 7.95 1.28
N GLY A 224 -5.90 7.20 0.24
CA GLY A 224 -6.60 5.91 0.35
C GLY A 224 -5.65 4.73 0.61
N SER A 225 -4.51 4.72 -0.09
CA SER A 225 -3.44 3.75 0.14
C SER A 225 -2.05 4.35 -0.09
N ASP A 226 -1.07 3.87 0.68
CA ASP A 226 0.35 4.14 0.49
C ASP A 226 1.10 2.80 0.54
N VAL A 227 1.53 2.33 -0.64
CA VAL A 227 2.23 1.06 -0.81
C VAL A 227 3.70 1.33 -1.10
N ARG A 228 4.60 0.69 -0.35
CA ARG A 228 6.04 0.67 -0.66
C ARG A 228 6.43 -0.72 -1.16
N TYR A 229 7.31 -0.73 -2.16
CA TYR A 229 7.83 -1.94 -2.78
C TYR A 229 9.35 -1.96 -2.62
N GLY A 230 9.90 -3.14 -2.35
CA GLY A 230 11.33 -3.30 -2.18
C GLY A 230 11.81 -4.72 -2.46
N GLY A 231 13.13 -4.86 -2.59
CA GLY A 231 13.75 -6.15 -2.89
C GLY A 231 13.25 -6.74 -4.20
N TRP A 232 13.26 -5.95 -5.27
CA TRP A 232 12.86 -6.40 -6.61
C TRP A 232 13.71 -7.59 -7.06
N ASP A 233 13.05 -8.69 -7.44
CA ASP A 233 13.72 -9.93 -7.81
C ASP A 233 13.00 -10.64 -8.96
N GLN A 234 13.70 -11.59 -9.58
CA GLN A 234 13.20 -12.41 -10.67
C GLN A 234 12.36 -13.59 -10.15
N PHE A 235 11.15 -13.73 -10.67
CA PHE A 235 10.24 -14.86 -10.43
C PHE A 235 9.75 -15.43 -11.77
N GLY A 236 10.28 -16.59 -12.16
CA GLY A 236 10.00 -17.14 -13.49
C GLY A 236 10.44 -16.17 -14.58
N SER A 237 9.53 -15.74 -15.45
CA SER A 237 9.78 -14.78 -16.53
C SER A 237 9.62 -13.31 -16.13
N GLY A 238 9.02 -12.99 -14.98
CA GLY A 238 8.73 -11.62 -14.54
C GLY A 238 9.58 -11.16 -13.35
N LYS A 239 9.73 -9.83 -13.19
CA LYS A 239 10.25 -9.23 -11.95
C LYS A 239 9.11 -8.82 -11.04
N TYR A 240 9.30 -8.99 -9.74
CA TYR A 240 8.31 -8.61 -8.73
C TYR A 240 8.99 -8.28 -7.39
N PRO A 241 8.40 -7.39 -6.56
CA PRO A 241 8.96 -7.04 -5.25
C PRO A 241 8.86 -8.20 -4.26
N ARG A 242 9.93 -8.43 -3.49
CA ARG A 242 9.91 -9.34 -2.34
C ARG A 242 9.26 -8.76 -1.10
N HIS A 243 9.21 -7.43 -0.99
CA HIS A 243 8.63 -6.74 0.16
C HIS A 243 7.58 -5.74 -0.30
N ILE A 244 6.38 -5.84 0.28
CA ILE A 244 5.26 -4.93 0.04
C ILE A 244 4.75 -4.43 1.39
N SER A 245 4.88 -3.14 1.64
CA SER A 245 4.34 -2.45 2.82
C SER A 245 3.11 -1.66 2.41
N LEU A 246 1.91 -2.15 2.70
CA LEU A 246 0.66 -1.43 2.48
C LEU A 246 0.25 -0.68 3.74
N ALA A 247 0.10 0.64 3.68
CA ALA A 247 -0.58 1.44 4.70
C ALA A 247 -1.93 1.94 4.17
N ARG A 248 -2.96 1.83 5.01
CA ARG A 248 -4.29 2.41 4.75
C ARG A 248 -4.69 3.31 5.91
N PRO A 249 -4.32 4.60 5.87
CA PRO A 249 -4.58 5.54 6.96
C PRO A 249 -6.07 5.66 7.29
N GLY A 250 -6.94 5.66 6.27
CA GLY A 250 -8.38 5.69 6.47
C GLY A 250 -8.91 4.51 7.28
N ASN A 251 -8.21 3.37 7.28
CA ASN A 251 -8.57 2.16 8.02
C ASN A 251 -7.66 1.90 9.23
N ASP A 252 -6.72 2.79 9.57
CA ASP A 252 -5.81 2.66 10.70
C ASP A 252 -5.06 1.30 10.78
N TYR A 253 -4.56 0.82 9.63
CA TYR A 253 -3.68 -0.35 9.60
C TYR A 253 -2.55 -0.25 8.57
N LYS A 254 -1.52 -1.04 8.84
CA LYS A 254 -0.39 -1.33 7.97
C LYS A 254 -0.20 -2.85 7.87
N LEU A 255 0.04 -3.34 6.67
CA LEU A 255 0.37 -4.73 6.40
C LEU A 255 1.73 -4.81 5.70
N GLU A 256 2.64 -5.55 6.30
CA GLU A 256 3.91 -5.94 5.69
C GLU A 256 3.77 -7.34 5.09
N ILE A 257 4.11 -7.48 3.81
CA ILE A 257 4.05 -8.73 3.06
C ILE A 257 5.47 -9.04 2.59
N SER A 258 6.02 -10.15 3.06
CA SER A 258 7.30 -10.68 2.56
C SER A 258 7.06 -11.91 1.70
N VAL A 259 7.33 -11.79 0.41
CA VAL A 259 7.12 -12.85 -0.59
C VAL A 259 8.26 -13.85 -0.53
N THR A 260 7.93 -15.10 -0.24
CA THR A 260 8.90 -16.20 -0.12
C THR A 260 8.92 -17.08 -1.38
N ARG A 261 7.76 -17.27 -2.00
CA ARG A 261 7.58 -17.97 -3.28
C ARG A 261 6.47 -17.27 -4.06
N LEU A 262 6.61 -17.20 -5.37
CA LEU A 262 5.66 -16.52 -6.25
C LEU A 262 5.59 -17.23 -7.60
N THR A 263 4.37 -17.37 -8.11
CA THR A 263 4.05 -17.68 -9.50
C THR A 263 3.17 -16.57 -10.04
N LEU A 264 3.46 -16.07 -11.24
CA LEU A 264 2.76 -14.95 -11.87
C LEU A 264 2.17 -15.38 -13.21
N GLY A 265 1.00 -14.83 -13.54
CA GLY A 265 0.40 -14.92 -14.87
C GLY A 265 -0.19 -16.28 -15.26
N GLU A 266 -0.11 -17.29 -14.39
CA GLU A 266 -0.78 -18.58 -14.58
C GLU A 266 -2.26 -18.50 -14.21
N ALA A 267 -3.13 -19.12 -15.01
CA ALA A 267 -4.55 -19.19 -14.71
C ALA A 267 -4.77 -20.01 -13.42
N ILE A 268 -5.54 -19.45 -12.49
CA ILE A 268 -5.91 -20.09 -11.24
C ILE A 268 -7.33 -20.60 -11.38
N ALA A 269 -7.55 -21.87 -11.03
CA ALA A 269 -8.86 -22.49 -11.12
C ALA A 269 -9.88 -21.76 -10.21
N PRO A 270 -11.11 -21.45 -10.68
CA PRO A 270 -12.06 -20.61 -9.94
C PRO A 270 -12.43 -21.14 -8.55
N ASP A 271 -12.47 -22.46 -8.39
CA ASP A 271 -12.76 -23.13 -7.12
C ASP A 271 -11.75 -22.78 -6.01
N ARG A 272 -10.52 -22.40 -6.38
CA ARG A 272 -9.48 -21.97 -5.43
C ARG A 272 -9.82 -20.65 -4.75
N PHE A 273 -10.70 -19.84 -5.34
CA PHE A 273 -11.17 -18.60 -4.75
C PHE A 273 -12.42 -18.76 -3.87
N LEU A 274 -13.03 -19.95 -3.83
CA LEU A 274 -14.26 -20.16 -3.07
C LEU A 274 -13.97 -20.48 -1.59
N LEU A 275 -14.62 -19.76 -0.69
CA LEU A 275 -14.64 -20.03 0.74
C LEU A 275 -16.08 -20.33 1.19
N GLN A 276 -16.39 -21.61 1.41
CA GLN A 276 -17.68 -22.01 1.91
C GLN A 276 -17.78 -21.83 3.43
N GLN A 277 -18.97 -21.47 3.92
CA GLN A 277 -19.25 -21.39 5.35
C GLN A 277 -19.04 -22.75 6.02
N PRO A 278 -18.11 -22.87 6.99
CA PRO A 278 -17.91 -24.14 7.68
C PRO A 278 -19.12 -24.54 8.53
N PRO A 279 -19.45 -25.84 8.63
CA PRO A 279 -20.55 -26.33 9.45
C PRO A 279 -20.45 -25.85 10.91
N GLY A 280 -21.58 -25.42 11.48
CA GLY A 280 -21.69 -24.93 12.86
C GLY A 280 -21.28 -23.47 13.07
N SER A 281 -20.63 -22.84 12.08
CA SER A 281 -20.12 -21.47 12.23
C SER A 281 -21.24 -20.43 12.27
N GLU A 282 -21.08 -19.42 13.11
CA GLU A 282 -21.99 -18.27 13.21
C GLU A 282 -21.81 -17.36 11.99
N LEU A 283 -22.89 -17.16 11.21
CA LEU A 283 -22.91 -16.22 10.10
C LEU A 283 -23.07 -14.79 10.62
N VAL A 284 -22.15 -13.90 10.25
CA VAL A 284 -22.17 -12.48 10.59
C VAL A 284 -22.21 -11.67 9.30
N ARG A 285 -23.31 -10.94 9.07
CA ARG A 285 -23.43 -10.00 7.95
C ARG A 285 -22.87 -8.64 8.36
N VAL A 286 -21.90 -8.13 7.62
CA VAL A 286 -21.26 -6.83 7.89
C VAL A 286 -21.58 -5.83 6.78
N GLY A 287 -21.79 -4.58 7.14
CA GLY A 287 -22.05 -3.50 6.18
C GLY A 287 -23.49 -3.40 5.66
N GLU A 288 -24.38 -4.32 6.03
CA GLU A 288 -25.83 -4.17 5.83
C GLU A 288 -26.43 -3.37 6.99
N GLU A 289 -27.26 -2.37 6.68
CA GLU A 289 -28.13 -1.75 7.69
C GLU A 289 -29.04 -2.84 8.27
N THR A 290 -28.96 -3.10 9.57
CA THR A 290 -30.19 -3.44 10.28
C THR A 290 -31.08 -2.22 10.18
N GLN A 291 -31.96 -2.19 9.18
CA GLN A 291 -33.18 -1.41 9.26
C GLN A 291 -33.91 -1.93 10.50
N GLY A 292 -33.70 -1.24 11.62
CA GLY A 292 -34.48 -1.45 12.82
C GLY A 292 -35.91 -1.05 12.50
N THR A 293 -36.72 -2.02 12.10
CA THR A 293 -38.16 -2.00 12.39
C THR A 293 -38.29 -1.98 13.91
N ASN A 294 -38.39 -0.78 14.47
CA ASN A 294 -39.00 -0.61 15.79
C ASN A 294 -40.52 -0.74 15.60
N PRO A 295 -41.20 -1.67 16.29
CA PRO A 295 -42.65 -1.58 16.50
C PRO A 295 -43.01 -0.41 17.43
#